data_AF-A0A0Q7HTY8-F1
#
_entry.id   AF-A0A0Q7HTY8-F1
#
_cell.length_a   1.000
_cell.length_b   1.000
_cell.length_c   1.000
_cell.angle_alpha   90.00
_cell.angle_beta   90.00
_cell.angle_gamma   90.00
#
_symmetry.space_group_name_H-M   'P 1'
#
loop_
_entity.id
_entity.type
_entity.pdbx_description
1 polymer ?
#
loop_
_entity_poly.entity_id
_entity_poly.type
_entity_poly.pdbx_seq_one_letter_code
_entity_poly.pdbx_strand_id
1 'polypeptide(L)' 'MNLRQIEVFRAVMVTGSVSGAARLLHVSIPAVSRLLSHTESRLGFLLFERVKGRLHATAEAKHPHGVFTHDGSRENRPE' A
#
# COMPACT_ATOMS: atom_id res chain seq x y z
N MET A 1 2.45 3.96 13.83
CA MET A 1 1.49 2.96 13.35
C MET A 1 0.43 2.80 14.44
N ASN A 2 -0.87 2.96 14.14
CA ASN A 2 -1.96 2.72 15.10
C ASN A 2 -2.77 1.48 14.67
N LEU A 3 -3.56 0.87 15.56
CA LEU A 3 -4.31 -0.37 15.28
C LEU A 3 -5.15 -0.29 13.99
N ARG A 4 -5.83 0.85 13.77
CA ARG A 4 -6.63 1.08 12.56
C ARG A 4 -5.82 1.06 11.26
N GLN A 5 -4.56 1.49 11.28
CA GLN A 5 -3.68 1.44 10.11
C GLN A 5 -3.27 0.00 9.79
N ILE A 6 -3.04 -0.80 10.83
CA ILE A 6 -2.73 -2.24 10.71
C ILE A 6 -3.94 -2.99 10.12
N GLU A 7 -5.15 -2.70 10.59
CA GLU A 7 -6.38 -3.28 10.05
C GLU A 7 -6.62 -2.92 8.59
N VAL A 8 -6.42 -1.65 8.22
CA VAL A 8 -6.50 -1.18 6.83
C VAL A 8 -5.48 -1.90 5.95
N PHE A 9 -4.23 -1.96 6.40
CA PHE A 9 -3.18 -2.67 5.69
C PHE A 9 -3.54 -4.15 5.47
N ARG A 10 -3.96 -4.86 6.53
CA ARG A 10 -4.39 -6.26 6.45
C ARG A 10 -5.60 -6.43 5.52
N ALA A 11 -6.59 -5.55 5.60
CA ALA A 11 -7.78 -5.61 4.75
C ALA A 11 -7.43 -5.42 3.28
N VAL A 12 -6.51 -4.51 2.94
CA VAL A 12 -6.03 -4.35 1.55
C VAL A 12 -5.21 -5.56 1.12
N MET A 13 -4.38 -6.14 1.98
CA MET A 13 -3.66 -7.39 1.68
C MET A 13 -4.61 -8.56 1.38
N VAL A 14 -5.69 -8.70 2.16
CA VAL A 14 -6.66 -9.79 1.99
C VAL A 14 -7.53 -9.58 0.74
N THR A 15 -7.96 -8.35 0.48
CA THR A 15 -8.92 -8.06 -0.60
C THR A 15 -8.28 -7.68 -1.93
N GLY A 16 -6.99 -7.31 -1.94
CA GLY A 16 -6.26 -6.86 -3.13
C GLY A 16 -6.78 -5.55 -3.74
N SER A 17 -7.59 -4.79 -3.01
CA SER A 17 -8.13 -3.50 -3.49
C SER A 17 -8.56 -2.57 -2.34
N VAL A 18 -8.50 -1.25 -2.55
CA VAL A 18 -9.00 -0.26 -1.58
C VAL A 18 -10.51 -0.42 -1.38
N SER A 19 -11.25 -0.64 -2.47
CA SER A 19 -12.71 -0.80 -2.44
C SER A 19 -13.13 -2.06 -1.69
N GLY A 20 -12.41 -3.17 -1.86
CA GLY A 20 -12.64 -4.41 -1.11
C GLY A 20 -12.35 -4.21 0.38
N ALA A 21 -11.24 -3.56 0.72
CA ALA A 21 -10.87 -3.26 2.10
C ALA A 21 -11.88 -2.34 2.80
N ALA A 22 -12.37 -1.31 2.10
CA ALA A 22 -13.40 -0.41 2.60
C ALA A 22 -14.71 -1.16 2.92
N ARG A 23 -15.11 -2.08 2.05
CA ARG A 23 -16.28 -2.94 2.26
C ARG A 23 -16.08 -3.92 3.41
N LEU A 24 -14.88 -4.50 3.55
CA LEU A 24 -14.53 -5.43 4.64
C LEU A 24 -14.50 -4.73 6.01
N LEU A 25 -14.02 -3.49 6.06
CA LEU A 25 -13.91 -2.71 7.30
C LEU A 25 -15.12 -1.83 7.59
N HIS A 26 -16.17 -1.88 6.77
CA HIS A 26 -17.37 -1.05 6.88
C HIS A 26 -17.07 0.47 6.97
N VAL A 27 -16.10 0.93 6.17
CA VAL A 27 -15.71 2.34 6.10
C VAL A 27 -15.77 2.85 4.67
N SER A 28 -15.63 4.17 4.50
CA SER A 28 -15.57 4.77 3.17
C SER A 28 -14.21 4.54 2.49
N ILE A 29 -14.24 4.32 1.18
CA ILE A 29 -13.03 4.24 0.32
C ILE A 29 -12.05 5.41 0.56
N PRO A 30 -12.48 6.69 0.62
CA PRO A 30 -11.55 7.79 0.90
C PRO A 30 -10.92 7.72 2.31
N ALA A 31 -11.59 7.11 3.29
CA ALA A 31 -10.98 6.89 4.60
C ALA A 31 -9.85 5.86 4.53
N VAL A 32 -10.05 4.76 3.81
CA VAL A 32 -9.02 3.74 3.57
C VAL A 32 -7.86 4.34 2.79
N SER A 33 -8.14 5.04 1.70
CA SER A 33 -7.13 5.70 0.86
C SER A 33 -6.26 6.66 1.67
N ARG A 34 -6.87 7.52 2.50
CA ARG A 34 -6.14 8.49 3.33
C ARG A 34 -5.26 7.81 4.38
N LEU A 35 -5.75 6.75 5.01
CA LEU A 35 -4.98 5.99 6.00
C LEU A 35 -3.80 5.26 5.34
N LEU A 36 -3.99 4.71 4.13
CA LEU A 36 -2.94 4.06 3.36
C LEU A 36 -1.83 5.06 3.02
N SER A 37 -2.18 6.17 2.37
CA SER A 37 -1.22 7.20 1.96
C SER A 37 -0.47 7.82 3.14
N HIS A 38 -1.16 8.02 4.27
CA HIS A 38 -0.50 8.50 5.49
C HIS A 38 0.46 7.46 6.07
N THR A 39 0.16 6.18 5.93
CA THR A 39 1.05 5.09 6.38
C THR A 39 2.27 4.97 5.48
N GLU A 40 2.08 5.00 4.15
CA GLU A 40 3.16 5.01 3.15
C GLU A 40 4.09 6.21 3.33
N SER A 41 3.52 7.41 3.51
CA SER A 41 4.31 8.63 3.75
C SER A 41 5.16 8.56 5.03
N ARG A 42 4.70 7.84 6.05
CA ARG A 42 5.45 7.65 7.30
C ARG A 42 6.52 6.57 7.19
N LEU A 43 6.29 5.56 6.36
CA LEU A 43 7.21 4.47 6.12
C LEU A 43 8.29 4.87 5.11
N GLY A 44 8.01 5.85 4.24
CA GLY A 44 8.93 6.33 3.21
C GLY A 44 8.94 5.49 1.94
N PHE A 45 8.04 4.50 1.83
CA PHE A 45 7.89 3.62 0.68
C PHE A 45 6.42 3.23 0.46
N LEU A 46 6.11 2.73 -0.74
CA LEU A 46 4.77 2.32 -1.11
C LEU A 46 4.48 0.92 -0.55
N LEU A 47 3.32 0.75 0.08
CA LEU A 47 2.91 -0.54 0.62
C LEU A 47 2.22 -1.41 -0.43
N PHE A 48 1.64 -0.77 -1.45
CA PHE A 48 0.91 -1.44 -2.50
C PHE A 48 1.21 -0.85 -3.87
N GLU A 49 1.40 -1.73 -4.84
CA GLU A 49 1.60 -1.38 -6.25
C GLU A 49 0.35 -1.73 -7.04
N ARG A 50 0.01 -0.91 -8.03
CA ARG A 50 -1.06 -1.24 -8.97
C ARG A 50 -0.48 -2.02 -10.14
N VAL A 51 -0.71 -3.32 -10.16
CA VAL A 51 -0.33 -4.20 -11.28
C VAL A 51 -1.61 -4.71 -11.93
N LYS A 52 -1.81 -4.42 -13.23
CA LYS A 52 -2.97 -4.85 -14.03
C LYS A 52 -4.32 -4.55 -13.34
N GLY A 53 -4.45 -3.36 -12.74
CA GLY A 53 -5.70 -2.91 -12.09
C GLY A 53 -5.98 -3.51 -10.70
N ARG A 54 -5.07 -4.31 -10.14
CA ARG A 54 -5.17 -4.85 -8.78
C ARG A 54 -4.07 -4.28 -7.88
N LEU A 55 -4.37 -4.08 -6.60
CA LEU A 55 -3.36 -3.71 -5.62
C LEU A 55 -2.65 -4.96 -5.14
N HIS A 56 -1.36 -5.05 -5.46
CA HIS A 56 -0.46 -6.07 -4.94
C HIS A 56 0.37 -5.46 -3.81
N ALA A 57 0.43 -6.15 -2.67
CA ALA A 57 1.35 -5.77 -1.61
C ALA A 57 2.79 -5.85 -2.12
N THR A 58 3.58 -4.79 -1.92
CA THR A 58 5.00 -4.74 -2.29
C THR A 58 5.79 -5.84 -1.57
N ALA A 59 6.95 -6.20 -2.11
CA ALA A 59 7.88 -7.09 -1.41
C ALA A 59 8.27 -6.52 -0.03
N GLU A 60 8.37 -5.19 0.07
CA GLU A 60 8.63 -4.43 1.31
C GLU A 60 7.49 -4.57 2.33
N ALA A 61 6.23 -4.59 1.89
CA ALA A 61 5.07 -4.82 2.75
C ALA A 61 5.00 -6.25 3.32
N LYS A 62 5.61 -7.23 2.62
CA LYS A 62 5.63 -8.65 3.05
C LYS A 62 6.79 -8.97 4.00
N HIS A 63 7.87 -8.20 3.96
CA HIS A 63 9.01 -8.31 4.87
C HIS A 63 9.41 -6.90 5.34
N PRO A 64 8.82 -6.38 6.44
CA PRO A 64 9.24 -5.11 7.02
C PRO A 64 10.64 -5.16 7.70
N HIS A 65 11.50 -6.08 7.27
CA HIS A 65 12.87 -6.20 7.75
C HIS A 65 13.71 -5.12 7.08
N GLY A 66 14.15 -4.15 7.88
CA GLY A 66 14.99 -3.06 7.40
C GLY A 66 16.27 -3.59 6.76
N VAL A 67 16.38 -3.45 5.44
CA VAL A 67 17.63 -3.29 4.70
C VAL A 67 17.32 -2.50 3.43
N PHE A 68 18.08 -1.42 3.28
CA PHE A 68 18.29 -0.55 2.12
C PHE A 68 18.16 -1.26 0.76
N THR A 69 17.55 -0.59 -0.23
CA THR A 69 18.17 -0.13 -1.51
C THR A 69 17.09 0.07 -2.58
N HIS A 70 16.99 1.30 -3.10
CA HIS A 70 16.73 1.62 -4.51
C HIS A 70 16.91 3.15 -4.66
N ASP A 71 18.09 3.71 -4.96
CA ASP A 71 18.75 3.71 -6.27
C ASP A 71 17.97 3.02 -7.40
N GLY A 72 17.66 3.78 -8.45
CA GLY A 72 17.03 3.22 -9.64
C GLY A 72 15.99 4.15 -10.26
N SER A 73 16.49 5.24 -10.82
CA SER A 73 16.26 5.51 -12.25
C SER A 73 14.81 5.39 -12.73
N ARG A 74 14.05 6.48 -12.57
CA ARG A 74 13.14 6.90 -13.66
C ARG A 74 14.00 7.49 -14.77
N GLU A 75 14.77 6.64 -15.45
CA GLU A 75 15.48 6.92 -16.69
C GLU A 75 14.95 5.93 -17.75
N ASN A 76 14.62 6.46 -18.92
CA ASN A 76 14.10 5.87 -20.17
C ASN A 76 12.60 5.48 -20.27
N ARG A 77 11.71 6.16 -21.04
CA ARG A 77 11.72 6.59 -22.49
C ARG A 77 11.47 5.39 -23.43
N PRO A 78 10.76 5.45 -24.59
CA PRO A 78 10.44 6.55 -25.54
C PRO A 78 8.90 6.73 -25.73
N GLU A 79 8.33 7.68 -26.48
CA GLU A 79 8.65 8.28 -27.80
C GLU A 79 8.11 9.72 -27.89
#